data_AF-A0AAJ1LAF7-F1
#
_entry.id   AF-A0AAJ1LAF7-F1
#
_cell.length_a   1.000
_cell.length_b   1.000
_cell.length_c   1.000
_cell.angle_alpha   90.00
_cell.angle_beta   90.00
_cell.angle_gamma   90.00
#
_symmetry.space_group_name_H-M   'P 1'
#
loop_
_entity.id
_entity.type
_entity.pdbx_description
1 polymer ?
#
loop_
_entity_poly.entity_id
_entity_poly.type
_entity_poly.pdbx_seq_one_letter_code
_entity_poly.pdbx_strand_id
1 'polypeptide(L)'
;MVRHCVDRVFVKDLKCEIGSPESHELSIHKTNFENWGLELSANKEELHYFEEEKQKKGPIEFAIYIQYMNRLTGKAIVKSIGENTIVVKGITVLCGYRYVSSR
;
A
#
# COMPACT_ATOMS: atom_id res chain seq x y z
N MET A 1 -13.75 4.21 7.65
CA MET A 1 -12.78 4.03 6.54
C MET A 1 -13.55 3.87 5.25
N VAL A 2 -12.97 4.27 4.12
CA VAL A 2 -13.51 4.03 2.78
C VAL A 2 -12.59 3.03 2.10
N ARG A 3 -13.18 2.03 1.45
CA ARG A 3 -12.47 1.05 0.64
C ARG A 3 -12.30 1.62 -0.77
N HIS A 4 -11.11 1.45 -1.32
CA HIS A 4 -10.76 1.89 -2.66
C HIS A 4 -10.26 0.71 -3.47
N CYS A 5 -10.69 0.65 -4.73
CA CYS A 5 -10.12 -0.28 -5.71
C CYS A 5 -8.72 0.19 -6.07
N VAL A 6 -7.75 -0.71 -5.91
CA VAL A 6 -6.35 -0.43 -6.21
C VAL A 6 -6.01 -1.08 -7.54
N ASP A 7 -5.55 -0.28 -8.49
CA ASP A 7 -5.13 -0.78 -9.79
C ASP A 7 -3.76 -1.45 -9.69
N ARG A 8 -2.80 -0.79 -9.02
CA ARG A 8 -1.41 -1.24 -8.95
C ARG A 8 -0.74 -0.79 -7.66
N VAL A 9 0.22 -1.56 -7.19
CA VAL A 9 1.02 -1.23 -6.02
C VAL A 9 2.48 -1.37 -6.36
N PHE A 10 3.23 -0.30 -6.19
CA PHE A 10 4.66 -0.27 -6.45
C PHE A 10 5.42 -0.09 -5.15
N VAL A 11 6.42 -0.94 -4.91
CA VAL A 11 7.32 -0.86 -3.77
C VAL A 11 8.64 -0.28 -4.25
N LYS A 12 9.00 0.87 -3.68
CA LYS A 12 10.15 1.64 -4.17
C LYS A 12 11.48 0.91 -4.01
N ASP A 13 11.65 0.19 -2.91
CA ASP A 13 12.89 -0.53 -2.60
C ASP A 13 13.10 -1.72 -3.54
N LEU A 14 12.03 -2.43 -3.87
CA LEU A 14 12.03 -3.53 -4.84
C LEU A 14 12.06 -3.04 -6.30
N LYS A 15 11.73 -1.77 -6.53
CA LYS A 15 11.59 -1.15 -7.86
C LYS A 15 10.64 -1.93 -8.79
N CYS A 16 9.66 -2.62 -8.22
CA CYS A 16 8.70 -3.43 -8.96
C CYS A 16 7.27 -3.22 -8.44
N GLU A 17 6.31 -3.62 -9.28
CA GLU A 17 4.92 -3.76 -8.87
C GLU A 17 4.75 -5.08 -8.10
N ILE A 18 3.89 -5.08 -7.09
CA ILE A 18 3.61 -6.24 -6.22
C ILE A 18 2.17 -6.66 -6.39
N GLY A 19 1.96 -7.98 -6.41
CA GLY A 19 0.64 -8.59 -6.43
C GLY A 19 -0.12 -8.40 -7.75
N SER A 20 -1.37 -8.86 -7.76
CA SER A 20 -2.27 -8.74 -8.91
C SER A 20 -3.29 -7.62 -8.67
N PRO A 21 -3.61 -6.78 -9.68
CA PRO A 21 -4.57 -5.68 -9.56
C PRO A 21 -5.87 -6.02 -8.83
N GLU A 22 -6.41 -7.21 -9.08
CA GLU A 22 -7.70 -7.67 -8.52
C GLU A 22 -7.62 -8.12 -7.04
N SER A 23 -6.42 -8.14 -6.45
CA SER A 23 -6.15 -8.76 -5.15
C SER A 23 -5.76 -7.76 -4.05
N HIS A 24 -5.96 -6.47 -4.31
CA HIS A 24 -5.52 -5.38 -3.44
C HIS A 24 -6.71 -4.67 -2.80
N GLU A 25 -6.73 -4.59 -1.46
CA GLU A 25 -7.74 -3.82 -0.72
C GLU A 25 -7.07 -2.65 0.01
N LEU A 26 -7.40 -1.42 -0.38
CA LEU A 26 -6.94 -0.21 0.28
C LEU A 26 -8.06 0.40 1.12
N SER A 27 -7.79 0.58 2.41
CA SER A 27 -8.65 1.24 3.37
C SER A 27 -8.05 2.58 3.80
N ILE A 28 -8.69 3.70 3.45
CA ILE A 28 -8.25 5.06 3.83
C ILE A 28 -9.29 5.70 4.75
N HIS A 29 -8.84 6.48 5.74
CA HIS A 29 -9.76 7.31 6.52
C HIS A 29 -10.13 8.57 5.75
N LYS A 30 -11.43 8.91 5.68
CA LYS A 30 -11.95 10.03 4.86
C LYS A 30 -11.24 11.37 5.09
N THR A 31 -10.78 11.59 6.32
CA THR A 31 -10.17 12.85 6.78
C THR A 31 -8.71 12.70 7.15
N ASN A 32 -8.18 11.47 7.20
CA ASN A 32 -6.81 11.20 7.62
C ASN A 32 -6.18 10.21 6.63
N PHE A 33 -5.39 10.76 5.73
CA PHE A 33 -4.70 9.99 4.70
C PHE A 33 -3.44 9.32 5.22
N GLU A 34 -2.97 9.58 6.44
CA GLU A 34 -1.76 8.96 7.02
C GLU A 34 -2.03 7.56 7.56
N ASN A 35 -3.22 7.32 8.10
CA ASN A 35 -3.63 6.05 8.69
C ASN A 35 -4.33 5.12 7.69
N TRP A 36 -3.75 4.94 6.50
CA TRP A 36 -4.24 3.98 5.53
C TRP A 36 -3.81 2.54 5.88
N GLY A 37 -4.61 1.56 5.49
CA GLY A 37 -4.28 0.14 5.55
C GLY A 37 -4.36 -0.45 4.16
N LEU A 38 -3.39 -1.28 3.79
CA LEU A 38 -3.35 -1.92 2.49
C LEU A 38 -3.12 -3.40 2.69
N GLU A 39 -4.02 -4.19 2.11
CA GLU A 39 -3.92 -5.64 2.03
C GLU A 39 -3.49 -6.02 0.61
N LEU A 40 -2.43 -6.82 0.51
CA LEU A 40 -1.81 -7.21 -0.75
C LEU A 40 -1.70 -8.73 -0.82
N SER A 41 -1.87 -9.28 -2.01
CA SER A 41 -1.39 -10.63 -2.29
C SER A 41 0.02 -10.58 -2.82
N ALA A 42 0.87 -11.51 -2.40
CA ALA A 42 2.27 -11.56 -2.80
C ALA A 42 2.72 -13.00 -3.09
N ASN A 43 3.68 -13.14 -3.99
CA ASN A 43 4.36 -14.40 -4.25
C ASN A 43 5.43 -14.70 -3.18
N LYS A 44 6.07 -15.88 -3.24
CA LYS A 44 7.05 -16.30 -2.23
C LYS A 44 8.27 -15.37 -2.12
N GLU A 45 8.77 -14.85 -3.22
CA GLU A 45 9.94 -13.95 -3.22
C GLU A 45 9.59 -12.60 -2.60
N GLU A 46 8.42 -12.07 -2.96
CA GLU A 46 7.88 -10.84 -2.38
C GLU A 46 7.63 -11.00 -0.87
N LEU A 47 7.00 -12.10 -0.45
CA LEU A 47 6.76 -12.41 0.97
C LEU A 47 8.05 -12.42 1.78
N HIS A 48 9.11 -13.06 1.28
CA HIS A 48 10.42 -13.08 1.94
C HIS A 48 10.95 -11.67 2.21
N TYR A 49 10.86 -10.77 1.22
CA TYR A 49 11.25 -9.37 1.41
C TYR A 49 10.45 -8.69 2.53
N PHE A 50 9.12 -8.87 2.58
CA PHE A 50 8.30 -8.26 3.62
C PHE A 50 8.55 -8.87 5.01
N GLU A 51 8.93 -10.15 5.10
CA GLU A 51 9.36 -10.78 6.35
C GLU A 51 10.63 -10.13 6.89
N GLU A 52 11.64 -9.92 6.03
CA GLU A 52 12.89 -9.25 6.39
C GLU A 52 12.63 -7.80 6.86
N GLU A 53 11.81 -7.05 6.12
CA GLU A 53 11.49 -5.67 6.48
C GLU A 53 10.66 -5.57 7.77
N LYS A 54 9.76 -6.52 8.01
CA LYS A 54 9.04 -6.64 9.29
C LYS A 54 10.00 -6.84 10.47
N GLN A 55 11.05 -7.65 10.31
CA GLN A 55 12.06 -7.88 11.35
C GLN A 55 12.90 -6.64 11.62
N LYS A 56 13.30 -5.91 10.57
CA LYS A 56 14.02 -4.64 10.67
C LYS A 56 13.17 -3.50 11.25
N LYS A 57 11.84 -3.67 11.28
CA LYS A 57 10.86 -2.63 11.65
C LYS A 57 11.00 -1.36 10.81
N GLY A 58 11.51 -1.51 9.59
CA GLY A 58 11.76 -0.42 8.66
C GLY A 58 10.45 0.05 8.01
N PRO A 59 10.27 1.36 7.78
CA PRO A 59 9.18 1.85 6.96
C PRO A 59 9.48 1.63 5.48
N ILE A 60 8.57 0.96 4.78
CA ILE A 60 8.64 0.70 3.34
C ILE A 60 7.89 1.79 2.60
N GLU A 61 8.46 2.31 1.52
CA GLU A 61 7.80 3.31 0.67
C GLU A 61 6.96 2.65 -0.43
N PHE A 62 5.66 2.97 -0.43
CA PHE A 62 4.68 2.49 -1.38
C PHE A 62 4.19 3.62 -2.29
N ALA A 63 3.94 3.29 -3.55
CA ALA A 63 3.11 4.05 -4.46
C ALA A 63 1.91 3.18 -4.90
N ILE A 64 0.72 3.60 -4.48
CA ILE A 64 -0.54 2.88 -4.64
C ILE A 64 -1.37 3.63 -5.68
N TYR A 65 -1.59 3.03 -6.82
CA TYR A 65 -2.42 3.59 -7.87
C TYR A 65 -3.87 3.20 -7.61
N ILE A 66 -4.70 4.21 -7.37
CA ILE A 66 -6.10 4.03 -6.98
C ILE A 66 -6.96 4.36 -8.17
N GLN A 67 -7.89 3.48 -8.49
CA GLN A 67 -8.83 3.68 -9.58
C GLN A 67 -9.57 5.01 -9.37
N TYR A 68 -9.58 5.88 -10.39
CA TYR A 68 -10.22 7.21 -10.37
C TYR A 68 -9.63 8.25 -9.38
N MET A 69 -8.54 7.94 -8.67
CA MET A 69 -7.91 8.82 -7.67
C MET A 69 -6.38 8.90 -7.84
N ASN A 70 -5.91 8.81 -9.09
CA ASN A 70 -4.58 8.46 -9.63
C ASN A 70 -3.46 7.82 -8.75
N ARG A 71 -3.08 8.29 -7.55
CA ARG A 71 -1.91 7.78 -6.78
C ARG A 71 -1.79 8.24 -5.31
N LEU A 72 -1.73 7.31 -4.36
CA LEU A 72 -1.29 7.54 -2.99
C LEU A 72 0.16 7.05 -2.80
N THR A 73 1.07 7.93 -2.42
CA THR A 73 2.45 7.59 -2.05
C THR A 73 2.65 7.81 -0.56
N GLY A 74 3.19 6.82 0.13
CA GLY A 74 3.35 6.88 1.58
C GLY A 74 4.33 5.85 2.10
N LYS A 75 4.75 6.04 3.35
CA LYS A 75 5.53 5.05 4.09
C LYS A 75 4.59 4.21 4.93
N ALA A 76 4.83 2.90 4.97
CA ALA A 76 4.07 1.95 5.76
C ALA A 76 4.96 0.93 6.44
N ILE A 77 4.44 0.33 7.50
CA ILE A 77 5.06 -0.79 8.21
C ILE A 77 4.24 -2.05 8.01
N VAL A 78 4.91 -3.19 7.98
CA VAL A 78 4.24 -4.49 7.89
C VAL A 78 3.59 -4.82 9.23
N LYS A 79 2.27 -5.01 9.24
CA LYS A 79 1.50 -5.36 10.43
C LYS A 79 1.40 -6.88 10.61
N SER A 80 1.04 -7.58 9.53
CA SER A 80 0.90 -9.03 9.52
C SER A 80 1.21 -9.59 8.13
N ILE A 81 1.68 -10.83 8.11
CA ILE A 81 1.94 -11.63 6.92
C ILE A 81 1.20 -12.95 7.15
N GLY A 82 0.30 -13.30 6.23
CA GLY A 82 -0.38 -14.59 6.13
C GLY A 82 0.27 -15.47 5.07
N GLU A 83 -0.42 -16.51 4.62
CA GLU A 83 0.15 -17.49 3.67
C GLU A 83 0.57 -16.84 2.34
N ASN A 84 -0.30 -16.01 1.75
CA ASN A 84 -0.02 -15.25 0.52
C ASN A 84 -0.40 -13.77 0.64
N THR A 85 -0.70 -13.30 1.85
CA THR A 85 -1.32 -12.00 2.07
C THR A 85 -0.49 -11.14 3.01
N ILE A 86 -0.29 -9.88 2.70
CA ILE A 86 0.45 -8.93 3.53
C ILE A 86 -0.47 -7.79 3.89
N VAL A 87 -0.51 -7.45 5.17
CA VAL A 87 -1.21 -6.27 5.67
C VAL A 87 -0.19 -5.24 6.10
N VAL A 88 -0.17 -4.11 5.41
CA VAL A 88 0.66 -2.96 5.78
C VAL A 88 -0.20 -1.82 6.30
N LYS A 89 0.40 -1.04 7.21
CA LYS A 89 -0.23 0.14 7.79
C LYS A 89 0.60 1.37 7.46
N GLY A 90 -0.02 2.33 6.78
CA GLY A 90 0.50 3.66 6.56
C GLY A 90 0.86 4.36 7.87
N ILE A 91 2.02 5.00 7.87
CA ILE A 91 2.51 5.84 8.97
C ILE A 91 2.74 7.28 8.53
N THR A 92 2.92 7.51 7.23
CA THR A 92 3.20 8.85 6.67
C THR A 92 2.75 8.90 5.23
N VAL A 93 2.15 10.02 4.82
CA VAL A 93 1.86 10.31 3.41
C VAL A 93 3.01 11.15 2.84
N LEU A 94 3.57 10.71 1.72
CA LEU A 94 4.57 11.47 0.98
C LEU A 94 3.94 12.28 -0.15
N CYS A 95 2.94 11.69 -0.82
CA CYS A 95 2.09 12.34 -1.81
C CYS A 95 0.72 11.67 -1.78
N GLY A 96 -0.27 12.30 -1.14
CA GLY A 96 -1.67 11.87 -1.15
C GLY A 96 -2.50 12.92 -1.87
N TYR A 97 -3.59 12.50 -2.51
CA TYR A 97 -4.29 13.31 -3.52
C TYR A 97 -4.60 14.76 -3.11
N ARG A 98 -4.13 15.70 -3.95
CA ARG A 98 -4.85 16.94 -4.26
C ARG A 98 -6.06 16.54 -5.12
N TYR A 99 -7.24 16.86 -4.65
CA TYR A 99 -8.49 16.79 -5.40
C TYR A 99 -8.30 17.39 -6.82
N VAL A 100 -8.46 16.59 -7.88
CA VAL A 100 -8.79 17.11 -9.22
C VAL A 100 -10.23 16.70 -9.51
N SER A 101 -11.14 17.44 -8.89
CA SER A 101 -12.49 17.60 -9.40
C SER A 101 -12.93 19.01 -9.02
N SER A 102 -12.67 19.95 -9.92
CA SER A 102 -13.51 21.13 -10.04
C SER A 102 -14.31 20.99 -11.33
N ARG A 103 -15.43 20.27 -11.21
CA ARG A 103 -16.52 20.12 -12.19
C ARG A 103 -16.24 19.31 -13.45
#